data_AF-A0A919BYB0-F1
#
_entry.id   AF-A0A919BYB0-F1
#
_cell.length_a   1.000
_cell.length_b   1.000
_cell.length_c   1.000
_cell.angle_alpha   90.00
_cell.angle_beta   90.00
_cell.angle_gamma   90.00
#
_symmetry.space_group_name_H-M   'P 1'
#
loop_
_entity.id
_entity.type
_entity.pdbx_description
1 polymer ?
#
loop_
_entity_poly.entity_id
_entity_poly.type
_entity_poly.pdbx_seq_one_letter_code
_entity_poly.pdbx_strand_id
1 'polypeptide(L)'
;MYVLPDEQVQHASRDVFTEGASEALAQARAAVFGGRLTGAADPGHTATATADCADETSSPWPDGAGGCAADFLLYLGCRNAHVHPGHHPRLAYLHQGLRSLRSVLPAEVWQARWAEHFARLNDLRDKTGPPAWDTASSRADTDDHTLVHLLVKGTLRP
;
A
#
# COMPACT_ATOMS: atom_id res chain seq x y z
N MET A 1 -9.10 -12.20 32.22
CA MET A 1 -10.17 -12.56 31.28
C MET A 1 -11.48 -12.08 31.88
N TYR A 2 -12.01 -10.95 31.42
CA TYR A 2 -13.26 -10.41 31.92
C TYR A 2 -14.39 -11.02 31.09
N VAL A 3 -15.14 -11.95 31.68
CA VAL A 3 -16.30 -12.59 31.04
C VAL A 3 -17.54 -11.90 31.58
N LEU A 4 -18.35 -11.30 30.70
CA LEU A 4 -19.65 -10.74 31.13
C LEU A 4 -20.56 -11.91 31.53
N PRO A 5 -21.01 -12.01 32.79
CA PRO A 5 -21.75 -13.19 33.27
C PRO A 5 -23.22 -13.22 32.83
N ASP A 6 -23.75 -12.12 32.29
CA ASP A 6 -25.16 -11.96 31.95
C ASP A 6 -25.42 -12.31 30.47
N GLU A 7 -26.22 -13.36 30.23
CA GLU A 7 -26.56 -13.84 28.88
C GLU A 7 -27.28 -12.78 28.04
N GLN A 8 -28.07 -11.88 28.63
CA GLN A 8 -28.72 -10.80 27.89
C GLN A 8 -27.71 -9.75 27.41
N VAL A 9 -26.72 -9.43 28.25
CA VAL A 9 -25.65 -8.49 27.87
C VAL A 9 -24.72 -9.13 26.83
N GLN A 10 -24.45 -10.44 26.93
CA GLN A 10 -23.73 -11.16 25.89
C GLN A 10 -24.45 -11.11 24.54
N HIS A 11 -25.75 -11.38 24.52
CA HIS A 11 -26.55 -11.30 23.29
C HIS A 11 -26.60 -9.88 22.71
N ALA A 12 -26.79 -8.87 23.55
CA ALA A 12 -26.81 -7.47 23.14
C ALA A 12 -25.44 -6.95 22.62
N SER A 13 -24.34 -7.55 23.07
CA SER A 13 -22.99 -7.12 22.68
C SER A 13 -22.46 -7.81 21.41
N ARG A 14 -23.12 -8.87 20.92
CA ARG A 14 -22.67 -9.64 19.74
C ARG A 14 -22.51 -8.78 18.50
N ASP A 15 -23.40 -7.83 18.29
CA ASP A 15 -23.38 -6.97 17.11
C ASP A 15 -22.19 -5.99 17.18
N VAL A 16 -21.94 -5.39 18.36
CA VAL A 16 -20.79 -4.51 18.61
C VAL A 16 -19.46 -5.26 18.41
N PHE A 17 -19.35 -6.50 18.89
CA PHE A 17 -18.15 -7.31 18.66
C PHE A 17 -17.97 -7.69 17.19
N THR A 18 -19.07 -7.99 16.49
CA THR A 18 -19.04 -8.36 15.06
C THR A 18 -18.64 -7.17 14.20
N GLU A 19 -19.19 -6.00 14.48
CA GLU A 19 -18.84 -4.73 13.84
C GLU A 19 -17.36 -4.40 14.10
N GLY A 20 -16.94 -4.41 15.37
CA GLY A 20 -15.55 -4.15 15.74
C GLY A 20 -14.56 -5.13 15.12
N ALA A 21 -14.90 -6.43 15.06
CA ALA A 21 -14.06 -7.43 14.40
C ALA A 21 -13.99 -7.24 12.88
N SER A 22 -15.10 -6.85 12.25
CA SER A 22 -15.15 -6.56 10.81
C SER A 22 -14.36 -5.31 10.46
N GLU A 23 -14.46 -4.27 11.28
CA GLU A 23 -13.68 -3.05 11.14
C GLU A 23 -12.18 -3.33 11.30
N ALA A 24 -11.79 -4.06 12.35
CA ALA A 24 -10.41 -4.45 12.57
C ALA A 24 -9.85 -5.29 11.40
N LEU A 25 -10.66 -6.21 10.85
CA LEU A 25 -10.29 -7.00 9.67
C LEU A 25 -10.16 -6.13 8.42
N ALA A 26 -11.04 -5.16 8.21
CA ALA A 26 -10.97 -4.24 7.09
C ALA A 26 -9.70 -3.37 7.17
N GLN A 27 -9.39 -2.84 8.35
CA GLN A 27 -8.16 -2.10 8.62
C GLN A 27 -6.92 -2.97 8.40
N ALA A 28 -6.92 -4.21 8.89
CA ALA A 28 -5.83 -5.15 8.69
C ALA A 28 -5.62 -5.48 7.20
N ARG A 29 -6.69 -5.67 6.42
CA ARG A 29 -6.60 -5.92 4.98
C ARG A 29 -6.12 -4.70 4.19
N ALA A 30 -6.58 -3.50 4.55
CA ALA A 30 -6.15 -2.26 3.90
C ALA A 30 -4.65 -2.01 4.07
N ALA A 31 -4.08 -2.47 5.19
CA ALA A 31 -2.66 -2.35 5.53
C ALA A 31 -1.72 -3.29 4.76
N VAL A 32 -2.24 -4.28 4.02
CA VAL A 32 -1.42 -5.31 3.35
C VAL A 32 -1.23 -4.95 1.87
N PHE A 33 -0.02 -5.18 1.35
CA PHE A 33 0.24 -5.09 -0.08
C PHE A 33 -0.64 -6.08 -0.84
N GLY A 34 -1.48 -5.56 -1.75
CA GLY A 34 -2.53 -6.31 -2.43
C GLY A 34 -2.05 -7.11 -3.65
N GLY A 35 -0.85 -6.82 -4.15
CA GLY A 35 -0.31 -7.40 -5.38
C GLY A 35 0.55 -8.65 -5.16
N ARG A 36 1.43 -8.94 -6.13
CA ARG A 36 2.34 -10.09 -6.13
C ARG A 36 3.81 -9.66 -6.17
N LEU A 37 4.65 -10.36 -5.41
CA LEU A 37 6.10 -10.32 -5.61
C LEU A 37 6.50 -11.29 -6.72
N THR A 38 7.36 -10.82 -7.62
CA THR A 38 7.85 -11.59 -8.78
C THR A 38 9.37 -11.48 -8.88
N GLY A 39 10.01 -12.45 -9.54
CA GLY A 39 11.47 -12.47 -9.67
C GLY A 39 12.03 -11.51 -10.73
N ALA A 40 11.21 -11.13 -11.71
CA ALA A 40 11.60 -10.30 -12.85
C ALA A 40 10.37 -9.57 -13.42
N ALA A 41 10.63 -8.55 -14.24
CA ALA A 41 9.59 -7.88 -15.02
C ALA A 41 8.98 -8.84 -16.05
N ASP A 42 7.67 -8.70 -16.29
CA ASP A 42 6.96 -9.42 -17.36
C ASP A 42 6.75 -8.45 -18.53
N PRO A 43 7.23 -8.75 -19.75
CA PRO A 43 7.01 -7.89 -20.92
C PRO A 43 5.54 -7.69 -21.30
N GLY A 44 4.65 -8.58 -20.83
CA GLY A 44 3.20 -8.44 -21.02
C GLY A 44 2.53 -7.50 -20.03
N HIS A 45 3.24 -7.04 -18.99
CA HIS A 45 2.71 -6.09 -18.02
C HIS A 45 3.18 -4.66 -18.33
N THR A 46 2.33 -3.68 -17.99
CA THR A 46 2.65 -2.26 -18.14
C THR A 46 3.40 -1.76 -16.91
N ALA A 47 4.65 -1.33 -17.07
CA ALA A 47 5.44 -0.77 -15.97
C ALA A 47 4.86 0.58 -15.50
N THR A 48 4.64 0.73 -14.19
CA THR A 48 4.19 1.98 -13.56
C THR A 48 5.22 2.51 -12.57
N ALA A 49 4.90 3.59 -11.86
CA ALA A 49 5.81 4.19 -10.91
C ALA A 49 6.15 3.27 -9.72
N THR A 50 5.20 2.46 -9.25
CA THR A 50 5.36 1.65 -8.03
C THR A 50 5.30 0.14 -8.26
N ALA A 51 4.74 -0.33 -9.38
CA ALA A 51 4.62 -1.74 -9.74
C ALA A 51 4.36 -1.91 -11.23
N ASP A 52 4.49 -3.13 -11.75
CA ASP A 52 3.92 -3.47 -13.06
C ASP A 52 2.42 -3.76 -12.93
N CYS A 53 1.63 -3.37 -13.94
CA CYS A 53 0.20 -3.65 -14.06
C CYS A 53 -0.04 -4.83 -15.00
N ALA A 54 -0.66 -5.90 -14.49
CA ALA A 54 -1.03 -7.05 -15.31
C ALA A 54 -2.30 -6.85 -16.14
N ASP A 55 -3.24 -6.04 -15.63
CA ASP A 55 -4.53 -5.79 -16.28
C ASP A 55 -5.20 -4.56 -15.64
N GLU A 56 -5.35 -3.48 -16.41
CA GLU A 56 -6.02 -2.26 -15.96
C GLU A 56 -7.55 -2.37 -15.97
N THR A 57 -8.12 -3.26 -16.81
CA THR A 57 -9.57 -3.39 -17.01
C THR A 57 -10.27 -4.10 -15.86
N SER A 58 -9.53 -4.90 -15.08
CA SER A 58 -10.05 -5.57 -13.88
C SER A 58 -9.64 -4.88 -12.57
N SER A 59 -9.24 -3.60 -12.64
CA SER A 59 -8.89 -2.76 -11.50
C SER A 59 -10.05 -2.64 -10.50
N PRO A 60 -9.78 -2.60 -9.18
CA PRO A 60 -10.80 -2.29 -8.18
C PRO A 60 -11.19 -0.80 -8.18
N TRP A 61 -10.51 0.05 -8.97
CA TRP A 61 -10.82 1.47 -9.16
C TRP A 61 -11.13 1.73 -10.64
N PRO A 62 -12.32 1.37 -11.13
CA PRO A 62 -12.69 1.63 -12.52
C PRO A 62 -12.86 3.13 -12.78
N ASP A 63 -12.43 3.58 -13.96
CA ASP A 63 -12.79 4.91 -14.47
C ASP A 63 -14.15 4.91 -15.18
N GLY A 64 -14.62 6.08 -15.61
CA GLY A 64 -15.91 6.22 -16.29
C GLY A 64 -15.98 5.61 -17.70
N ALA A 65 -14.86 5.17 -18.26
CA ALA A 65 -14.74 4.54 -19.58
C ALA A 65 -14.41 3.03 -19.50
N GLY A 66 -14.29 2.46 -18.30
CA GLY A 66 -13.95 1.05 -18.07
C GLY A 66 -12.44 0.77 -17.96
N GLY A 67 -11.61 1.81 -17.89
CA GLY A 67 -10.18 1.74 -17.56
C GLY A 67 -9.92 1.85 -16.06
N CYS A 68 -8.70 2.22 -15.68
CA CYS A 68 -8.24 2.30 -14.30
C CYS A 68 -8.05 3.75 -13.85
N ALA A 69 -8.76 4.17 -12.79
CA ALA A 69 -8.61 5.49 -12.16
C ALA A 69 -7.59 5.50 -11.01
N ALA A 70 -6.85 4.41 -10.81
CA ALA A 70 -5.90 4.29 -9.71
C ALA A 70 -4.72 5.24 -9.90
N ASP A 71 -4.43 6.07 -8.90
CA ASP A 71 -3.12 6.70 -8.82
C ASP A 71 -2.02 5.66 -8.55
N PHE A 72 -0.77 6.04 -8.78
CA PHE A 72 0.37 5.15 -8.60
C PHE A 72 0.56 4.63 -7.16
N LEU A 73 0.01 5.26 -6.11
CA LEU A 73 0.08 4.72 -4.74
C LEU A 73 -1.02 3.71 -4.46
N LEU A 74 -2.15 3.80 -5.17
CA LEU A 74 -3.22 2.80 -5.13
C LEU A 74 -2.79 1.45 -5.72
N TYR A 75 -1.82 1.43 -6.63
CA TYR A 75 -1.22 0.17 -7.11
C TYR A 75 -0.68 -0.71 -5.98
N LEU A 76 -0.23 -0.14 -4.85
CA LEU A 76 0.20 -0.93 -3.68
C LEU A 76 -0.92 -1.78 -3.08
N GLY A 77 -2.19 -1.39 -3.27
CA GLY A 77 -3.37 -2.14 -2.85
C GLY A 77 -4.00 -2.96 -3.98
N CYS A 78 -3.49 -2.87 -5.21
CA CYS A 78 -4.10 -3.49 -6.38
C CYS A 78 -3.72 -4.96 -6.51
N ARG A 79 -4.70 -5.83 -6.75
CA ARG A 79 -4.46 -7.26 -7.05
C ARG A 79 -3.74 -7.51 -8.37
N ASN A 80 -3.76 -6.54 -9.28
CA ASN A 80 -3.11 -6.60 -10.59
C ASN A 80 -1.69 -6.02 -10.56
N ALA A 81 -1.20 -5.58 -9.38
CA ALA A 81 0.15 -5.05 -9.23
C ALA A 81 1.18 -6.15 -9.04
N HIS A 82 2.30 -6.04 -9.75
CA HIS A 82 3.43 -6.96 -9.67
C HIS A 82 4.70 -6.18 -9.33
N VAL A 83 5.31 -6.49 -8.19
CA VAL A 83 6.57 -5.89 -7.75
C VAL A 83 7.68 -6.89 -7.98
N HIS A 84 8.72 -6.46 -8.71
CA HIS A 84 9.95 -7.22 -8.95
C HIS A 84 11.17 -6.42 -8.44
N PRO A 85 12.38 -7.02 -8.38
CA PRO A 85 13.55 -6.37 -7.79
C PRO A 85 13.93 -4.99 -8.37
N GLY A 86 13.55 -4.69 -9.61
CA GLY A 86 13.79 -3.39 -10.23
C GLY A 86 12.97 -2.24 -9.62
N HIS A 87 11.89 -2.55 -8.91
CA HIS A 87 11.10 -1.57 -8.16
C HIS A 87 11.62 -1.33 -6.74
N HIS A 88 12.44 -2.23 -6.20
CA HIS A 88 12.81 -2.17 -4.78
C HIS A 88 13.54 -0.87 -4.40
N PRO A 89 14.49 -0.33 -5.20
CA PRO A 89 15.20 0.90 -4.82
C PRO A 89 14.26 2.10 -4.63
N ARG A 90 13.42 2.42 -5.62
CA ARG A 90 12.43 3.50 -5.49
C ARG A 90 11.40 3.25 -4.41
N LEU A 91 10.92 2.02 -4.22
CA LEU A 91 9.91 1.73 -3.20
C LEU A 91 10.48 1.86 -1.80
N ALA A 92 11.74 1.45 -1.61
CA ALA A 92 12.44 1.63 -0.35
C ALA A 92 12.74 3.11 -0.06
N TYR A 93 13.13 3.87 -1.10
CA TYR A 93 13.30 5.32 -0.99
C TYR A 93 11.98 6.05 -0.68
N LEU A 94 10.88 5.70 -1.36
CA LEU A 94 9.54 6.19 -1.06
C LEU A 94 9.15 5.89 0.39
N HIS A 95 9.40 4.67 0.88
CA HIS A 95 9.10 4.27 2.24
C HIS A 95 9.84 5.16 3.26
N GLN A 96 11.13 5.43 3.04
CA GLN A 96 11.89 6.37 3.85
C GLN A 96 11.31 7.79 3.80
N GLY A 97 10.96 8.28 2.60
CA GLY A 97 10.34 9.59 2.41
C GLY A 97 9.04 9.75 3.18
N LEU A 98 8.14 8.77 3.09
CA LEU A 98 6.88 8.77 3.84
C LEU A 98 7.11 8.70 5.36
N ARG A 99 8.11 7.94 5.83
CA ARG A 99 8.48 7.91 7.26
C ARG A 99 8.89 9.30 7.76
N SER A 100 9.66 10.04 6.96
CA SER A 100 10.06 11.42 7.28
C SER A 100 8.87 12.38 7.25
N LEU A 101 7.92 12.22 6.31
CA LEU A 101 6.69 13.02 6.30
C LEU A 101 5.84 12.77 7.54
N ARG A 102 5.75 11.53 8.01
CA ARG A 102 5.00 11.18 9.23
C ARG A 102 5.46 11.96 10.46
N SER A 103 6.75 12.27 10.58
CA SER A 103 7.28 12.99 11.74
C SER A 103 7.00 14.49 11.73
N VAL A 104 6.50 15.05 10.62
CA VAL A 104 6.28 16.50 10.46
C VAL A 104 4.85 16.89 10.09
N LEU A 105 4.03 15.95 9.63
CA LEU A 105 2.64 16.22 9.28
C LEU A 105 1.71 16.11 10.50
N PRO A 106 0.62 16.91 10.56
CA PRO A 106 -0.48 16.66 11.49
C PRO A 106 -1.04 15.24 11.34
N ALA A 107 -1.47 14.65 12.45
CA ALA A 107 -1.93 13.26 12.47
C ALA A 107 -3.11 13.04 11.52
N GLU A 108 -4.04 13.97 11.44
CA GLU A 108 -5.25 13.90 10.61
C GLU A 108 -4.88 13.88 9.13
N VAL A 109 -3.90 14.71 8.73
CA VAL A 109 -3.38 14.76 7.35
C VAL A 109 -2.66 13.47 6.99
N TRP A 110 -1.87 12.92 7.94
CA TRP A 110 -1.20 11.64 7.77
C TRP A 110 -2.20 10.51 7.56
N GLN A 111 -3.22 10.42 8.42
CA GLN A 111 -4.24 9.37 8.36
C GLN A 111 -5.04 9.44 7.05
N ALA A 112 -5.47 10.63 6.65
CA ALA A 112 -6.32 10.80 5.47
C ALA A 112 -5.61 10.48 4.14
N ARG A 113 -4.28 10.60 4.07
CA ARG A 113 -3.56 10.54 2.79
C ARG A 113 -2.46 9.50 2.70
N TRP A 114 -1.78 9.18 3.80
CA TRP A 114 -0.49 8.47 3.72
C TRP A 114 -0.45 7.18 4.53
N ALA A 115 -1.23 7.08 5.62
CA ALA A 115 -1.14 5.97 6.55
C ALA A 115 -1.35 4.61 5.89
N GLU A 116 -2.34 4.50 5.00
CA GLU A 116 -2.65 3.25 4.28
C GLU A 116 -1.50 2.84 3.35
N HIS A 117 -1.00 3.75 2.51
CA HIS A 117 0.12 3.44 1.61
C HIS A 117 1.40 3.12 2.37
N PHE A 118 1.66 3.81 3.48
CA PHE A 118 2.79 3.52 4.35
C PHE A 118 2.70 2.13 4.98
N ALA A 119 1.52 1.71 5.42
CA ALA A 119 1.31 0.37 5.95
C ALA A 119 1.61 -0.71 4.90
N ARG A 120 1.14 -0.52 3.66
CA ARG A 120 1.42 -1.43 2.54
C ARG A 120 2.91 -1.52 2.21
N LEU A 121 3.64 -0.42 2.28
CA LEU A 121 5.10 -0.42 2.09
C LEU A 121 5.84 -1.13 3.24
N ASN A 122 5.32 -1.08 4.47
CA ASN A 122 5.88 -1.87 5.57
C ASN A 122 5.66 -3.37 5.34
N ASP A 123 4.45 -3.78 4.97
CA ASP A 123 4.18 -5.17 4.62
C ASP A 123 5.04 -5.66 3.44
N LEU A 124 5.24 -4.81 2.42
CA LEU A 124 6.12 -5.12 1.31
C LEU A 124 7.61 -5.24 1.73
N ARG A 125 8.08 -4.36 2.62
CA ARG A 125 9.42 -4.45 3.24
C ARG A 125 9.59 -5.76 4.00
N ASP A 126 8.58 -6.18 4.75
CA ASP A 126 8.66 -7.41 5.54
C ASP A 126 8.66 -8.66 4.64
N LYS A 127 7.86 -8.66 3.56
CA LYS A 127 7.83 -9.73 2.55
C LYS A 127 9.11 -9.83 1.71
N THR A 128 9.75 -8.70 1.39
CA THR A 128 11.01 -8.66 0.62
C THR A 128 12.24 -8.91 1.49
N GLY A 129 12.10 -8.76 2.81
CA GLY A 129 13.19 -8.90 3.77
C GLY A 129 13.79 -7.54 4.13
N PRO A 130 13.68 -7.09 5.40
CA PRO A 130 14.16 -5.78 5.83
C PRO A 130 15.61 -5.44 5.45
N PRO A 131 16.61 -6.34 5.58
CA PRO A 131 17.98 -6.01 5.20
C PRO A 131 18.14 -5.76 3.68
N ALA A 132 17.42 -6.53 2.86
CA ALA A 132 17.44 -6.36 1.41
C ALA A 132 16.75 -5.07 0.99
N TRP A 133 15.65 -4.72 1.67
CA TRP A 133 14.93 -3.47 1.49
C TRP A 133 15.77 -2.24 1.83
N ASP A 134 16.42 -2.25 3.01
CA ASP A 134 17.29 -1.15 3.45
C ASP A 134 18.50 -1.00 2.51
N THR A 135 19.04 -2.12 2.00
CA THR A 135 20.09 -2.11 0.97
C THR A 135 19.58 -1.60 -0.38
N ALA A 136 18.33 -1.89 -0.75
CA ALA A 136 17.75 -1.38 -1.99
C ALA A 136 17.61 0.15 -1.94
N SER A 137 17.24 0.71 -0.78
CA SER A 137 17.12 2.16 -0.62
C SER A 137 18.41 2.93 -0.92
N SER A 138 19.58 2.34 -0.64
CA SER A 138 20.87 2.98 -0.95
C SER A 138 21.27 2.88 -2.42
N ARG A 139 20.54 2.08 -3.21
CA ARG A 139 20.73 1.91 -4.65
C ARG A 139 19.77 2.76 -5.48
N ALA A 140 18.87 3.52 -4.85
CA ALA A 140 17.98 4.43 -5.56
C ALA A 140 18.81 5.47 -6.32
N ASP A 141 18.55 5.59 -7.61
CA ASP A 141 19.28 6.49 -8.48
C ASP A 141 18.54 7.84 -8.65
N THR A 142 19.04 8.67 -9.58
CA THR A 142 18.45 9.99 -9.84
C THR A 142 17.04 9.89 -10.43
N ASP A 143 16.76 8.87 -11.22
CA ASP A 143 15.46 8.66 -11.83
C ASP A 143 14.45 8.19 -10.77
N ASP A 144 14.86 7.26 -9.89
CA ASP A 144 14.08 6.83 -8.74
C ASP A 144 13.75 8.02 -7.81
N HIS A 145 14.74 8.86 -7.50
CA HIS A 145 14.52 10.07 -6.68
C HIS A 145 13.52 11.03 -7.33
N THR A 146 13.66 11.27 -8.63
CA THR A 146 12.78 12.16 -9.39
C THR A 146 11.36 11.63 -9.40
N LEU A 147 11.19 10.34 -9.68
CA LEU A 147 9.90 9.67 -9.72
C LEU A 147 9.21 9.72 -8.35
N VAL A 148 9.91 9.39 -7.26
CA VAL A 148 9.36 9.48 -5.90
C VAL A 148 8.98 10.91 -5.52
N HIS A 149 9.80 11.90 -5.89
CA HIS A 149 9.48 13.30 -5.63
C HIS A 149 8.20 13.74 -6.38
N LEU A 150 8.05 13.37 -7.65
CA LEU A 150 6.84 13.67 -8.44
C LEU A 150 5.60 12.92 -7.90
N LEU A 151 5.79 11.68 -7.44
CA LEU A 151 4.75 10.86 -6.82
C LEU A 151 4.23 11.52 -5.54
N VAL A 152 5.13 11.92 -4.64
CA VAL A 152 4.76 12.57 -3.37
C VAL A 152 4.07 13.92 -3.61
N LYS A 153 4.50 14.68 -4.63
CA LYS A 153 3.85 15.93 -5.03
C LYS A 153 2.49 15.73 -5.72
N GLY A 154 2.14 14.51 -6.13
CA GLY A 154 0.91 14.23 -6.89
C GLY A 154 0.92 14.81 -8.29
N THR A 155 2.10 15.03 -8.88
CA THR A 155 2.26 15.59 -10.24
C THR A 155 2.43 14.51 -11.30
N LEU A 156 2.63 13.26 -10.90
CA LEU A 156 2.59 12.11 -11.80
C LEU A 156 1.14 11.82 -12.20
N ARG A 157 0.92 11.56 -13.47
CA ARG A 157 -0.34 11.00 -13.98
C ARG A 157 -0.19 9.49 -14.17
N PRO A 158 -1.13 8.68 -13.67
CA PRO A 158 -1.17 7.25 -13.93
C PRO A 158 -1.35 6.94 -15.42
#